data_AF-A0A7W8CGI4-F1
#
_entry.id   AF-A0A7W8CGI4-F1
#
_cell.length_a   1.000
_cell.length_b   1.000
_cell.length_c   1.000
_cell.angle_alpha   90.00
_cell.angle_beta   90.00
_cell.angle_gamma   90.00
#
_symmetry.space_group_name_H-M   'P 1'
#
loop_
_entity.id
_entity.type
_entity.pdbx_description
1 polymer ?
#
loop_
_entity_poly.entity_id
_entity_poly.type
_entity_poly.pdbx_seq_one_letter_code
_entity_poly.pdbx_strand_id
1 'polypeptide(L)'
;MTIDRPTDNSTAAPPNLDNPHDATLASFGYKQELKRTLRFFSLFAISFSIVSISTGIFLNYGFAINQFGGASIWTWPIAAAGQIVMALLIAELSTKIPLAGYAYQWGARLVGSTYGWYTGFFGLLYMSITGGAIILLGATPLLFEAMGISPPDGVLLGVAIAILLLTVLINIVSVQLAASVNNTAVIAEIIGTVLLAVTVIVAFGLYAGDDGGSVANLTNSTGTAGSGLATSCWPACWASTPWSDSSSRRI
;
A
#
# COMPACT_ATOMS: atom_id res chain seq x y z
N MET A 1 -19.28 -30.14 21.97
CA MET A 1 -19.97 -29.61 20.79
C MET A 1 -19.11 -29.94 19.59
N THR A 2 -19.32 -31.13 19.02
CA THR A 2 -18.65 -31.61 17.82
C THR A 2 -19.31 -30.95 16.63
N ILE A 3 -18.59 -30.08 15.93
CA ILE A 3 -19.05 -29.52 14.66
C ILE A 3 -19.04 -30.66 13.65
N ASP A 4 -20.20 -31.24 13.36
CA ASP A 4 -20.35 -32.16 12.24
C ASP A 4 -20.00 -31.40 10.96
N ARG A 5 -18.96 -31.89 10.27
CA ARG A 5 -18.51 -31.33 9.01
C ARG A 5 -19.57 -31.62 7.94
N PRO A 6 -20.09 -30.61 7.22
CA PRO A 6 -21.04 -30.85 6.13
C PRO A 6 -20.36 -31.76 5.10
N THR A 7 -20.99 -32.88 4.76
CA THR A 7 -20.59 -33.70 3.61
C THR A 7 -20.95 -32.94 2.34
N ASP A 8 -20.03 -32.11 1.86
CA ASP A 8 -20.13 -31.56 0.51
C ASP A 8 -19.95 -32.72 -0.48
N ASN A 9 -20.98 -32.94 -1.31
CA ASN A 9 -20.94 -33.79 -2.50
C ASN A 9 -20.50 -32.96 -3.72
N SER A 10 -19.59 -31.99 -3.55
CA SER A 10 -19.06 -31.21 -4.66
C SER A 10 -17.94 -31.99 -5.33
N THR A 11 -18.22 -32.42 -6.56
CA THR A 11 -17.38 -33.12 -7.54
C THR A 11 -16.14 -32.30 -7.94
N ALA A 12 -15.26 -32.01 -6.99
CA ALA A 12 -13.90 -31.59 -7.30
C ALA A 12 -13.07 -32.84 -7.62
N ALA A 13 -12.21 -32.72 -8.64
CA ALA A 13 -11.25 -33.74 -8.98
C ALA A 13 -10.43 -34.14 -7.72
N PRO A 14 -10.21 -35.45 -7.49
CA PRO A 14 -9.43 -35.90 -6.35
C PRO A 14 -8.03 -35.23 -6.37
N PRO A 15 -7.45 -34.92 -5.20
CA PRO A 15 -6.15 -34.27 -5.11
C PRO A 15 -5.11 -35.08 -5.91
N ASN A 16 -4.41 -34.42 -6.83
CA ASN A 16 -3.35 -35.04 -7.60
C ASN A 16 -2.11 -35.20 -6.70
N LEU A 17 -1.97 -36.37 -6.07
CA LEU A 17 -0.89 -36.66 -5.14
C LEU A 17 0.51 -36.71 -5.81
N ASP A 18 0.57 -36.74 -7.15
CA ASP A 18 1.82 -36.69 -7.90
C ASP A 18 2.41 -35.27 -7.96
N ASN A 19 1.60 -34.23 -7.67
CA ASN A 19 2.05 -32.85 -7.55
C ASN A 19 2.40 -32.55 -6.08
N PRO A 20 3.68 -32.26 -5.75
CA PRO A 20 4.12 -32.00 -4.37
C PRO A 20 3.34 -30.87 -3.68
N HIS A 21 2.87 -29.88 -4.44
CA HIS A 21 2.11 -28.76 -3.90
C HIS A 21 0.69 -29.15 -3.51
N ASP A 22 0.04 -30.03 -4.28
CA ASP A 22 -1.34 -30.46 -4.04
C ASP A 22 -1.37 -31.46 -2.87
N ALA A 23 -0.33 -32.31 -2.76
CA ALA A 23 -0.08 -33.14 -1.59
C ALA A 23 0.13 -32.32 -0.31
N THR A 24 0.86 -31.20 -0.40
CA THR A 24 1.06 -30.28 0.73
C THR A 24 -0.25 -29.63 1.16
N LEU A 25 -1.09 -29.17 0.23
CA LEU A 25 -2.41 -28.61 0.54
C LEU A 25 -3.36 -29.63 1.18
N ALA A 26 -3.37 -30.85 0.65
CA ALA A 26 -4.16 -31.96 1.19
C ALA A 26 -3.73 -32.31 2.62
N SER A 27 -2.43 -32.22 2.95
CA SER A 27 -1.93 -32.43 4.32
C SER A 27 -2.47 -31.44 5.34
N PHE A 28 -2.86 -30.24 4.89
CA PHE A 28 -3.52 -29.22 5.72
C PHE A 28 -5.05 -29.37 5.76
N GLY A 29 -5.62 -30.41 5.14
CA GLY A 29 -7.07 -30.61 5.04
C GLY A 29 -7.77 -29.58 4.14
N TYR A 30 -7.01 -28.88 3.30
CA TYR A 30 -7.50 -27.80 2.44
C TYR A 30 -7.80 -28.33 1.03
N LYS A 31 -9.06 -28.19 0.59
CA LYS A 31 -9.48 -28.49 -0.78
C LYS A 31 -9.10 -27.29 -1.66
N GLN A 32 -8.30 -27.51 -2.70
CA GLN A 32 -7.86 -26.44 -3.58
C GLN A 32 -9.04 -25.89 -4.40
N GLU A 33 -9.59 -24.75 -4.01
CA GLU A 33 -10.70 -24.11 -4.74
C GLU A 33 -10.23 -23.12 -5.82
N LEU A 34 -9.02 -22.56 -5.69
CA LEU A 34 -8.44 -21.65 -6.68
C LEU A 34 -7.62 -22.41 -7.74
N LYS A 35 -7.96 -22.19 -9.02
CA LYS A 35 -7.15 -22.66 -10.15
C LYS A 35 -5.84 -21.86 -10.20
N ARG A 36 -4.71 -22.57 -10.21
CA ARG A 36 -3.37 -21.97 -10.28
C ARG A 36 -3.03 -21.55 -11.72
N THR A 37 -3.72 -20.54 -12.25
CA THR A 37 -3.58 -20.07 -13.64
C THR A 37 -2.68 -18.83 -13.79
N LEU A 38 -2.33 -18.17 -12.68
CA LEU A 38 -1.49 -16.97 -12.70
C LEU A 38 -0.02 -17.33 -12.93
N ARG A 39 0.53 -16.88 -14.06
CA ARG A 39 1.96 -17.01 -14.39
C ARG A 39 2.77 -15.92 -13.68
N PHE A 40 4.09 -16.09 -13.60
CA PHE A 40 5.00 -15.14 -12.94
C PHE A 40 4.78 -13.68 -13.35
N PHE A 41 4.65 -13.42 -14.65
CA PHE A 41 4.39 -12.07 -15.16
C PHE A 41 3.04 -11.50 -14.70
N SER A 42 1.99 -12.33 -14.63
CA SER A 42 0.69 -11.91 -14.11
C SER A 42 0.76 -11.54 -12.64
N LEU A 43 1.54 -12.29 -11.85
CA LEU A 43 1.77 -11.98 -10.43
C LEU A 43 2.55 -10.68 -10.26
N PHE A 44 3.59 -10.46 -11.07
CA PHE A 44 4.34 -9.19 -11.08
C PHE A 44 3.45 -8.00 -11.42
N ALA A 45 2.62 -8.11 -12.47
CA ALA A 45 1.70 -7.05 -12.87
C ALA A 45 0.67 -6.72 -11.78
N ILE A 46 0.14 -7.74 -11.09
CA ILE A 46 -0.77 -7.55 -9.95
C ILE A 46 -0.06 -6.84 -8.80
N SER A 47 1.16 -7.26 -8.44
CA SER A 47 1.94 -6.60 -7.39
C SER A 47 2.27 -5.16 -7.73
N PHE A 48 2.66 -4.89 -8.98
CA PHE A 48 2.95 -3.54 -9.46
C PHE A 48 1.71 -2.63 -9.37
N SER A 49 0.53 -3.15 -9.77
CA SER A 49 -0.74 -2.44 -9.67
C SER A 49 -1.11 -2.08 -8.21
N ILE A 50 -0.86 -2.97 -7.26
CA ILE A 50 -1.19 -2.75 -5.85
C ILE A 50 -0.29 -1.69 -5.20
N VAL A 51 0.99 -1.64 -5.56
CA VAL A 51 1.97 -0.78 -4.87
C VAL A 51 1.85 0.70 -5.24
N SER A 52 1.29 1.03 -6.40
CA SER A 52 1.12 2.41 -6.93
C SER A 52 2.21 3.39 -6.47
N ILE A 53 3.30 3.40 -7.23
CA ILE A 53 4.51 4.24 -7.02
C ILE A 53 4.14 5.72 -6.88
N SER A 54 3.16 6.19 -7.67
CA SER A 54 2.75 7.59 -7.72
C SER A 54 2.26 8.10 -6.36
N THR A 55 1.44 7.30 -5.68
CA THR A 55 0.88 7.67 -4.37
C THR A 55 1.99 7.83 -3.33
N GLY A 56 2.98 6.92 -3.33
CA GLY A 56 4.10 6.99 -2.42
C GLY A 56 4.95 8.26 -2.61
N ILE A 57 5.29 8.58 -3.87
CA ILE A 57 6.15 9.72 -4.19
C ILE A 57 5.43 11.03 -3.90
N PHE A 58 4.22 11.24 -4.44
CA PHE A 58 3.56 12.55 -4.32
C PHE A 58 3.19 12.91 -2.88
N LEU A 59 2.88 11.92 -2.04
CA LEU A 59 2.51 12.17 -0.64
C LEU A 59 3.72 12.32 0.29
N ASN A 60 4.79 11.56 0.06
CA ASN A 60 5.89 11.49 1.03
C ASN A 60 7.12 12.31 0.61
N TYR A 61 7.31 12.58 -0.69
CA TYR A 61 8.53 13.23 -1.16
C TYR A 61 8.66 14.67 -0.64
N GLY A 62 7.56 15.42 -0.60
CA GLY A 62 7.54 16.74 0.01
C GLY A 62 7.94 16.70 1.48
N PHE A 63 7.45 15.72 2.24
CA PHE A 63 7.80 15.56 3.66
C PHE A 63 9.29 15.25 3.81
N ALA A 64 9.80 14.34 2.99
CA ALA A 64 11.18 13.89 3.03
C ALA A 64 12.18 15.04 2.78
N ILE A 65 11.93 15.88 1.77
CA ILE A 65 12.80 17.04 1.48
C ILE A 65 12.68 18.10 2.57
N ASN A 66 11.47 18.41 3.04
CA ASN A 66 11.28 19.43 4.08
C ASN A 66 11.98 19.04 5.39
N GLN A 67 11.94 17.75 5.76
CA GLN A 67 12.46 17.28 7.04
C GLN A 67 13.95 16.90 7.01
N PHE A 68 14.41 16.32 5.90
CA PHE A 68 15.75 15.73 5.79
C PHE A 68 16.60 16.35 4.67
N GLY A 69 16.09 17.36 3.96
CA GLY A 69 16.79 17.99 2.84
C GLY A 69 17.03 17.03 1.68
N GLY A 70 18.06 17.29 0.89
CA GLY A 70 18.48 16.40 -0.19
C GLY A 70 19.09 15.08 0.29
N ALA A 71 19.51 15.00 1.57
CA ALA A 71 19.94 13.75 2.20
C ALA A 71 18.80 12.71 2.35
N SER A 72 17.54 13.13 2.19
CA SER A 72 16.38 12.23 2.18
C SER A 72 16.49 11.06 1.20
N ILE A 73 17.26 11.21 0.11
CA ILE A 73 17.47 10.13 -0.87
C ILE A 73 18.07 8.86 -0.25
N TRP A 74 18.91 9.00 0.79
CA TRP A 74 19.56 7.86 1.45
C TRP A 74 18.61 7.04 2.33
N THR A 75 17.43 7.57 2.63
CA THR A 75 16.38 6.80 3.33
C THR A 75 15.82 5.68 2.45
N TRP A 76 15.85 5.84 1.11
CA TRP A 76 15.30 4.87 0.17
C TRP A 76 16.09 3.56 0.14
N PRO A 77 17.44 3.53 0.02
CA PRO A 77 18.21 2.30 0.15
C PRO A 77 17.99 1.56 1.47
N ILE A 78 17.88 2.30 2.59
CA ILE A 78 17.63 1.71 3.91
C ILE A 78 16.25 1.05 3.96
N ALA A 79 15.23 1.77 3.49
CA ALA A 79 13.87 1.23 3.39
C ALA A 79 13.81 0.02 2.45
N ALA A 80 14.47 0.08 1.29
CA ALA A 80 14.53 -1.02 0.33
C ALA A 80 15.21 -2.26 0.93
N ALA A 81 16.31 -2.11 1.66
CA ALA A 81 16.95 -3.21 2.36
C ALA A 81 16.00 -3.88 3.37
N GLY A 82 15.27 -3.08 4.16
CA GLY A 82 14.24 -3.58 5.07
C GLY A 82 13.11 -4.34 4.35
N GLN A 83 12.65 -3.82 3.22
CA GLN A 83 11.62 -4.47 2.40
C GLN A 83 12.10 -5.79 1.79
N ILE A 84 13.36 -5.88 1.36
CA ILE A 84 13.94 -7.14 0.85
C ILE A 84 13.96 -8.21 1.95
N VAL A 85 14.39 -7.85 3.16
CA VAL A 85 14.36 -8.79 4.30
C VAL A 85 12.94 -9.26 4.57
N MET A 86 11.97 -8.35 4.60
CA MET A 86 10.56 -8.72 4.77
C MET A 86 10.05 -9.63 3.64
N ALA A 87 10.41 -9.33 2.39
CA ALA A 87 10.03 -10.13 1.23
C ALA A 87 10.59 -11.57 1.31
N LEU A 88 11.83 -11.74 1.77
CA LEU A 88 12.44 -13.06 1.97
C LEU A 88 11.70 -13.86 3.07
N LEU A 89 11.32 -13.21 4.17
CA LEU A 89 10.54 -13.85 5.24
C LEU A 89 9.17 -14.32 4.73
N ILE A 90 8.46 -13.46 3.99
CA ILE A 90 7.17 -13.79 3.38
C ILE A 90 7.32 -14.92 2.36
N ALA A 91 8.41 -14.93 1.57
CA ALA A 91 8.68 -15.97 0.59
C ALA A 91 8.87 -17.33 1.28
N GLU A 92 9.67 -17.40 2.34
CA GLU A 92 9.86 -18.64 3.11
C GLU A 92 8.53 -19.13 3.71
N LEU A 93 7.75 -18.22 4.29
CA LEU A 93 6.47 -18.56 4.90
C LEU A 93 5.43 -19.04 3.87
N SER A 94 5.41 -18.43 2.70
CA SER A 94 4.53 -18.81 1.58
C SER A 94 4.85 -20.20 1.03
N THR A 95 6.12 -20.63 1.08
CA THR A 95 6.49 -22.00 0.66
C THR A 95 6.07 -23.06 1.67
N LYS A 96 6.11 -22.74 2.97
CA LYS A 96 5.76 -23.68 4.05
C LYS A 96 4.25 -23.77 4.30
N ILE A 97 3.53 -22.67 4.14
CA ILE A 97 2.08 -22.58 4.40
C ILE A 97 1.38 -21.95 3.18
N PRO A 98 1.21 -22.69 2.07
CA PRO A 98 0.65 -22.16 0.83
C PRO A 98 -0.89 -22.09 0.85
N LEU A 99 -1.48 -21.54 1.92
CA LEU A 99 -2.93 -21.51 2.12
C LEU A 99 -3.54 -20.15 1.77
N ALA A 100 -4.74 -20.15 1.20
CA ALA A 100 -5.49 -18.94 0.93
C ALA A 100 -5.95 -18.28 2.24
N GLY A 101 -5.65 -16.98 2.42
CA GLY A 101 -5.96 -16.21 3.62
C GLY A 101 -4.75 -15.53 4.29
N TYR A 102 -3.56 -15.61 3.69
CA TYR A 102 -2.37 -14.82 4.04
C TYR A 102 -2.11 -14.77 5.57
N ALA A 103 -1.91 -13.58 6.13
CA ALA A 103 -1.53 -13.32 7.52
C ALA A 103 -2.45 -13.99 8.55
N TYR A 104 -3.75 -14.10 8.27
CA TYR A 104 -4.68 -14.80 9.15
C TYR A 104 -4.30 -16.28 9.30
N GLN A 105 -4.06 -16.97 8.17
CA GLN A 105 -3.74 -18.40 8.17
C GLN A 105 -2.35 -18.68 8.75
N TRP A 106 -1.41 -17.75 8.58
CA TRP A 106 -0.07 -17.84 9.16
C TRP A 106 -0.10 -17.61 10.67
N GLY A 107 -0.76 -16.54 11.14
CA GLY A 107 -0.90 -16.24 12.56
C GLY A 107 -1.67 -17.32 13.31
N ALA A 108 -2.74 -17.86 12.71
CA ALA A 108 -3.54 -18.92 13.29
C ALA A 108 -2.75 -20.22 13.51
N ARG A 109 -1.80 -20.54 12.63
CA ARG A 109 -1.02 -21.80 12.68
C ARG A 109 0.30 -21.69 13.41
N LEU A 110 0.98 -20.54 13.36
CA LEU A 110 2.27 -20.35 14.02
C LEU A 110 2.13 -20.06 15.52
N VAL A 111 1.09 -19.32 15.90
CA VAL A 111 0.91 -18.85 17.28
C VAL A 111 -0.38 -19.39 17.87
N GLY A 112 -1.48 -19.29 17.15
CA GLY A 112 -2.78 -19.81 17.56
C GLY A 112 -3.94 -19.02 16.98
N SER A 113 -5.14 -19.61 17.03
CA SER A 113 -6.36 -19.07 16.40
C SER A 113 -6.67 -17.62 16.79
N THR A 114 -6.47 -17.26 18.06
CA THR A 114 -6.67 -15.90 18.57
C THR A 114 -5.74 -14.88 17.91
N TYR A 115 -4.47 -15.24 17.69
CA TYR A 115 -3.52 -14.36 17.01
C TYR A 115 -3.86 -14.23 15.52
N GLY A 116 -4.29 -15.32 14.89
CA GLY A 116 -4.86 -15.31 13.55
C GLY A 116 -5.99 -14.28 13.42
N TRP A 117 -6.95 -14.29 14.34
CA TRP A 117 -8.05 -13.32 14.35
C TRP A 117 -7.56 -11.86 14.41
N TYR A 118 -6.63 -11.54 15.31
CA TYR A 118 -6.06 -10.18 15.38
C TYR A 118 -5.38 -9.77 14.08
N THR A 119 -4.56 -10.65 13.48
CA THR A 119 -3.87 -10.34 12.21
C THR A 119 -4.86 -10.08 11.07
N GLY A 120 -5.96 -10.84 11.00
CA GLY A 120 -7.04 -10.60 10.04
C GLY A 120 -7.77 -9.28 10.30
N PHE A 121 -8.12 -9.01 11.56
CA PHE A 121 -8.82 -7.79 11.96
C PHE A 121 -8.00 -6.52 11.65
N PHE A 122 -6.72 -6.49 12.04
CA PHE A 122 -5.83 -5.37 11.71
C PHE A 122 -5.58 -5.24 10.21
N GLY A 123 -5.54 -6.34 9.46
CA GLY A 123 -5.48 -6.31 8.00
C GLY A 123 -6.71 -5.64 7.38
N LEU A 124 -7.90 -5.94 7.88
CA LEU A 124 -9.14 -5.29 7.43
C LEU A 124 -9.19 -3.80 7.79
N LEU A 125 -8.79 -3.45 9.01
CA LEU A 125 -8.68 -2.05 9.43
C LEU A 125 -7.69 -1.28 8.56
N TYR A 126 -6.52 -1.85 8.30
CA TYR A 126 -5.52 -1.25 7.43
C TYR A 126 -6.09 -0.93 6.05
N MET A 127 -6.75 -1.90 5.40
CA MET A 127 -7.34 -1.68 4.07
C MET A 127 -8.47 -0.64 4.09
N SER A 128 -9.29 -0.63 5.15
CA SER A 128 -10.43 0.27 5.28
C SER A 128 -10.00 1.72 5.52
N ILE A 129 -9.03 1.93 6.40
CA ILE A 129 -8.54 3.27 6.78
C ILE A 129 -7.68 3.86 5.67
N THR A 130 -6.77 3.04 5.09
CA THR A 130 -5.80 3.51 4.10
C THR A 130 -6.48 4.08 2.85
N GLY A 131 -7.51 3.41 2.34
CA GLY A 131 -8.23 3.89 1.15
C GLY A 131 -8.86 5.28 1.36
N GLY A 132 -9.51 5.50 2.51
CA GLY A 132 -10.11 6.79 2.83
C GLY A 132 -9.08 7.88 3.11
N ALA A 133 -7.99 7.53 3.80
CA ALA A 133 -6.89 8.46 4.08
C ALA A 133 -6.22 8.94 2.78
N ILE A 134 -5.96 8.04 1.82
CA ILE A 134 -5.38 8.39 0.52
C ILE A 134 -6.30 9.35 -0.25
N ILE A 135 -7.62 9.13 -0.21
CA ILE A 135 -8.56 10.00 -0.93
C ILE A 135 -8.62 11.39 -0.27
N LEU A 136 -8.68 11.45 1.06
CA LEU A 136 -8.80 12.72 1.79
C LEU A 136 -7.51 13.54 1.78
N LEU A 137 -6.36 12.91 2.01
CA LEU A 137 -5.08 13.60 2.19
C LEU A 137 -4.25 13.67 0.91
N GLY A 138 -4.57 12.84 -0.09
CA GLY A 138 -3.82 12.77 -1.34
C GLY A 138 -4.63 13.20 -2.54
N ALA A 139 -5.60 12.38 -2.94
CA ALA A 139 -6.31 12.60 -4.20
C ALA A 139 -7.06 13.93 -4.22
N THR A 140 -7.78 14.27 -3.15
CA THR A 140 -8.64 15.46 -3.12
C THR A 140 -7.82 16.77 -3.14
N PRO A 141 -6.78 16.96 -2.31
CA PRO A 141 -5.91 18.14 -2.39
C PRO A 141 -5.25 18.30 -3.76
N LEU A 142 -4.72 17.21 -4.35
CA LEU A 142 -4.08 17.24 -5.67
C LEU A 142 -5.07 17.66 -6.78
N LEU A 143 -6.33 17.25 -6.70
CA LEU A 143 -7.37 17.69 -7.62
C LEU A 143 -7.63 19.21 -7.51
N PHE A 144 -7.72 19.73 -6.29
CA PHE A 144 -7.92 21.16 -6.06
C PHE A 144 -6.72 22.00 -6.48
N GLU A 145 -5.50 21.50 -6.24
CA GLU A 145 -4.26 22.10 -6.71
C GLU A 145 -4.20 22.16 -8.25
N ALA A 146 -4.57 21.07 -8.92
CA ALA A 146 -4.66 21.03 -10.39
C ALA A 146 -5.68 22.02 -10.97
N MET A 147 -6.72 22.37 -10.20
CA MET A 147 -7.72 23.37 -10.56
C MET A 147 -7.34 24.79 -10.12
N GLY A 148 -6.26 24.96 -9.34
CA GLY A 148 -5.86 26.25 -8.77
C GLY A 148 -6.83 26.83 -7.74
N ILE A 149 -7.63 25.98 -7.09
CA ILE A 149 -8.64 26.39 -6.11
C ILE A 149 -8.17 26.01 -4.71
N SER A 150 -8.28 26.94 -3.74
CA SER A 150 -8.05 26.66 -2.32
C SER A 150 -9.38 26.45 -1.59
N PRO A 151 -9.87 25.21 -1.42
CA PRO A 151 -11.13 24.94 -0.74
C PRO A 151 -11.03 25.12 0.78
N PRO A 152 -12.10 25.54 1.46
CA PRO A 152 -12.22 25.39 2.91
C PRO A 152 -12.23 23.91 3.34
N ASP A 153 -11.76 23.60 4.54
CA ASP A 153 -11.65 22.22 5.07
C ASP A 153 -12.94 21.39 4.96
N GLY A 154 -14.09 22.02 5.18
CA GLY A 154 -15.41 21.36 5.06
C GLY A 154 -15.75 20.94 3.62
N VAL A 155 -15.32 21.73 2.63
CA VAL A 155 -15.50 21.41 1.21
C VAL A 155 -14.54 20.31 0.78
N LEU A 156 -13.29 20.36 1.27
CA LEU A 156 -12.31 19.30 1.03
C LEU A 156 -12.82 17.95 1.52
N LEU A 157 -13.30 17.88 2.76
CA LEU A 157 -13.88 16.65 3.33
C LEU A 157 -15.12 16.20 2.55
N GLY A 158 -16.00 17.12 2.17
CA GLY A 158 -17.20 16.81 1.39
C GLY A 158 -16.88 16.17 0.03
N VAL A 159 -15.90 16.71 -0.69
CA VAL A 159 -15.44 16.16 -1.98
C VAL A 159 -14.76 14.81 -1.79
N ALA A 160 -13.91 14.66 -0.77
CA ALA A 160 -13.26 13.37 -0.47
C ALA A 160 -14.29 12.27 -0.19
N ILE A 161 -15.33 12.56 0.60
CA ILE A 161 -16.44 11.64 0.86
C ILE A 161 -17.19 11.32 -0.44
N ALA A 162 -17.45 12.32 -1.29
CA ALA A 162 -18.12 12.10 -2.57
C ALA A 162 -17.33 11.18 -3.51
N ILE A 163 -16.01 11.34 -3.60
CA ILE A 163 -15.12 10.46 -4.38
C ILE A 163 -15.13 9.04 -3.82
N LEU A 164 -15.08 8.88 -2.49
CA LEU A 164 -15.19 7.59 -1.82
C LEU A 164 -16.52 6.88 -2.16
N LEU A 165 -17.63 7.59 -2.00
CA LEU A 165 -18.96 7.05 -2.30
C LEU A 165 -19.10 6.69 -3.77
N LEU A 166 -18.58 7.51 -4.69
CA LEU A 166 -18.55 7.20 -6.11
C LEU A 166 -17.78 5.90 -6.38
N THR A 167 -16.63 5.72 -5.74
CA THR A 167 -15.81 4.50 -5.88
C THR A 167 -16.57 3.26 -5.39
N VAL A 168 -17.28 3.37 -4.26
CA VAL A 168 -18.12 2.30 -3.74
C VAL A 168 -19.29 1.99 -4.68
N LEU A 169 -19.96 3.02 -5.22
CA LEU A 169 -21.07 2.86 -6.16
C LEU A 169 -20.63 2.15 -7.45
N ILE A 170 -19.48 2.52 -8.02
CA ILE A 170 -18.92 1.85 -9.19
C ILE A 170 -18.66 0.37 -8.88
N ASN A 171 -18.12 0.07 -7.70
CA ASN A 171 -17.85 -1.30 -7.27
C ASN A 171 -19.14 -2.12 -7.09
N ILE A 172 -20.22 -1.51 -6.58
CA ILE A 172 -21.54 -2.14 -6.48
C ILE A 172 -22.13 -2.46 -7.85
N VAL A 173 -21.97 -1.56 -8.84
CA VAL A 173 -22.51 -1.75 -10.20
C VAL A 173 -21.76 -2.84 -10.94
N SER A 174 -20.42 -2.80 -10.94
CA SER A 174 -19.61 -3.87 -11.54
C SER A 174 -18.15 -3.79 -11.10
N VAL A 175 -17.69 -4.87 -10.47
CA VAL A 175 -16.28 -5.10 -10.16
C VAL A 175 -15.41 -5.10 -11.43
N GLN A 176 -15.97 -5.50 -12.58
CA GLN A 176 -15.22 -5.54 -13.85
C GLN A 176 -14.94 -4.13 -14.40
N LEU A 177 -15.85 -3.18 -14.18
CA LEU A 177 -15.62 -1.77 -14.54
C LEU A 177 -14.52 -1.17 -13.66
N ALA A 178 -14.57 -1.40 -12.35
CA ALA A 178 -13.52 -0.98 -11.43
C ALA A 178 -12.15 -1.57 -11.82
N ALA A 179 -12.12 -2.85 -12.21
CA ALA A 179 -10.89 -3.50 -12.69
C ALA A 179 -10.35 -2.89 -13.99
N SER A 180 -11.21 -2.55 -14.94
CA SER A 180 -10.80 -1.91 -16.20
C SER A 180 -10.22 -0.51 -15.99
N VAL A 181 -10.85 0.30 -15.12
CA VAL A 181 -10.35 1.62 -14.73
C VAL A 181 -8.99 1.49 -14.05
N ASN A 182 -8.84 0.55 -13.12
CA ASN A 182 -7.55 0.31 -12.46
C ASN A 182 -6.47 -0.08 -13.48
N ASN A 183 -6.74 -1.03 -14.39
CA ASN A 183 -5.78 -1.43 -15.40
C ASN A 183 -5.33 -0.25 -16.29
N THR A 184 -6.26 0.65 -16.63
CA THR A 184 -5.94 1.87 -17.40
C THR A 184 -5.07 2.83 -16.58
N ALA A 185 -5.40 3.02 -15.30
CA ALA A 185 -4.63 3.85 -14.38
C ALA A 185 -3.20 3.33 -14.23
N VAL A 186 -3.00 2.01 -14.14
CA VAL A 186 -1.67 1.39 -14.06
C VAL A 186 -0.83 1.68 -15.30
N ILE A 187 -1.42 1.64 -16.50
CA ILE A 187 -0.70 1.98 -17.74
C ILE A 187 -0.28 3.45 -17.73
N ALA A 188 -1.20 4.35 -17.37
CA ALA A 188 -0.91 5.78 -17.25
C ALA A 188 0.18 6.05 -16.20
N GLU A 189 0.15 5.31 -15.09
CA GLU A 189 1.15 5.38 -14.01
C GLU A 189 2.54 4.91 -14.46
N ILE A 190 2.63 3.81 -15.22
CA ILE A 190 3.91 3.35 -15.79
C ILE A 190 4.50 4.44 -16.69
N ILE A 191 3.67 4.99 -17.59
CA ILE A 191 4.10 6.06 -18.50
C ILE A 191 4.54 7.29 -17.71
N GLY A 192 3.74 7.74 -16.74
CA GLY A 192 4.04 8.90 -15.90
C GLY A 192 5.33 8.72 -15.11
N THR A 193 5.56 7.53 -14.54
CA THR A 193 6.77 7.22 -13.77
C THR A 193 8.01 7.22 -14.67
N VAL A 194 7.94 6.63 -15.87
CA VAL A 194 9.05 6.63 -16.83
C VAL A 194 9.36 8.05 -17.30
N LEU A 195 8.33 8.83 -17.63
CA LEU A 195 8.50 10.23 -18.04
C LEU A 195 9.12 11.07 -16.92
N LEU A 196 8.66 10.90 -15.68
CA LEU A 196 9.21 11.60 -14.53
C LEU A 196 10.67 11.22 -14.30
N ALA A 197 11.02 9.93 -14.37
CA ALA A 197 12.40 9.47 -14.23
C ALA A 197 13.32 10.06 -15.31
N VAL A 198 12.90 10.04 -16.58
CA VAL A 198 13.66 10.64 -17.69
C VAL A 198 13.80 12.15 -17.49
N THR A 199 12.72 12.84 -17.12
CA THR A 199 12.72 14.29 -16.89
C THR A 199 13.70 14.68 -15.81
N VAL A 200 13.72 13.96 -14.68
CA VAL A 200 14.66 14.22 -13.58
C VAL A 200 16.12 13.98 -14.01
N ILE A 201 16.39 12.91 -14.75
CA ILE A 201 17.75 12.61 -15.26
C ILE A 201 18.22 13.69 -16.24
N VAL A 202 17.36 14.10 -17.18
CA VAL A 202 17.67 15.14 -18.16
C VAL A 202 17.84 16.49 -17.47
N ALA A 203 16.94 16.85 -16.56
CA ALA A 203 17.06 18.08 -15.77
C ALA A 203 18.36 18.09 -14.98
N PHE A 204 18.71 17.00 -14.29
CA PHE A 204 20.00 16.91 -13.60
C PHE A 204 21.18 17.11 -14.56
N GLY A 205 21.16 16.49 -15.73
CA GLY A 205 22.20 16.65 -16.75
C GLY A 205 22.32 18.07 -17.32
N LEU A 206 21.21 18.80 -17.44
CA LEU A 206 21.18 20.18 -17.92
C LEU A 206 21.54 21.21 -16.84
N TYR A 207 21.16 20.98 -15.58
CA TYR A 207 21.38 21.90 -14.45
C TYR A 207 22.64 21.60 -13.64
N ALA A 208 23.45 20.60 -14.04
CA ALA A 208 24.72 20.26 -13.39
C ALA A 208 25.83 21.33 -13.51
N GLY A 209 25.60 22.41 -14.29
CA GLY A 209 26.56 23.49 -14.51
C GLY A 209 26.22 24.85 -13.89
N ASP A 210 24.94 25.16 -13.68
CA ASP A 210 24.46 26.46 -13.19
C ASP A 210 24.04 26.35 -11.72
N ASP A 211 24.97 26.59 -10.78
CA ASP A 211 24.78 26.85 -9.32
C ASP A 211 23.78 25.96 -8.51
N GLY A 212 23.22 24.88 -9.05
CA GLY A 212 22.13 24.12 -8.44
C GLY A 212 22.23 22.59 -8.55
N GLY A 213 22.93 22.04 -9.55
CA GLY A 213 23.10 20.59 -9.73
C GLY A 213 24.39 20.03 -9.11
N SER A 214 24.63 20.24 -7.81
CA SER A 214 25.80 19.67 -7.14
C SER A 214 25.47 18.35 -6.45
N VAL A 215 26.35 17.35 -6.57
CA VAL A 215 26.28 16.09 -5.79
C VAL A 215 26.28 16.35 -4.28
N ALA A 216 26.77 17.52 -3.84
CA ALA A 216 26.70 17.95 -2.44
C ALA A 216 25.25 18.08 -1.93
N ASN A 217 24.27 18.34 -2.81
CA ASN A 217 22.86 18.39 -2.44
C ASN A 217 22.34 17.03 -1.96
N LEU A 218 22.91 15.92 -2.41
CA LEU A 218 22.54 14.56 -1.95
C LEU A 218 22.96 14.29 -0.50
N THR A 219 23.81 15.13 0.08
CA THR A 219 24.27 15.02 1.46
C THR A 219 23.82 16.19 2.33
N ASN A 220 23.11 17.16 1.75
CA ASN A 220 22.66 18.33 2.50
C ASN A 220 21.42 18.00 3.33
N SER A 221 21.54 18.16 4.65
CA SER A 221 20.50 17.91 5.64
C SER A 221 19.69 19.15 6.01
N THR A 222 20.02 20.34 5.47
CA THR A 222 19.24 21.54 5.74
C THR A 222 17.91 21.45 5.01
N GLY A 223 16.86 21.08 5.73
CA GLY A 223 15.49 21.18 5.23
C GLY A 223 15.18 22.63 4.86
N THR A 224 14.81 22.87 3.60
CA THR A 224 14.11 24.10 3.24
C THR A 224 12.75 24.02 3.89
N ALA A 225 12.45 24.90 4.85
CA ALA A 225 11.10 25.06 5.40
C ALA A 225 10.19 25.64 4.30
N GLY A 226 9.76 24.78 3.38
CA GLY A 226 8.82 25.09 2.32
C GLY A 226 7.41 24.83 2.81
N SER A 227 6.60 25.88 2.90
CA SER A 227 5.16 25.79 3.15
C SER A 227 4.47 25.10 1.97
N GLY A 228 4.33 23.77 2.03
CA GLY A 228 3.62 23.00 1.02
C GLY A 228 3.29 21.60 1.52
N LEU A 229 1.97 21.35 1.70
CA LEU A 229 1.17 20.12 1.82
C LEU A 229 1.67 18.89 2.59
N ALA A 230 2.94 18.79 2.97
CA ALA A 230 3.52 17.55 3.50
C ALA A 230 3.83 17.60 5.01
N THR A 231 3.64 18.74 5.67
CA THR A 231 3.96 18.90 7.10
C THR A 231 2.82 18.53 8.06
N SER A 232 1.59 18.24 7.60
CA SER A 232 0.45 18.27 8.52
C SER A 232 -0.19 16.94 8.92
N CYS A 233 0.15 15.75 8.39
CA CYS A 233 -0.67 14.57 8.72
C CYS A 233 0.04 13.28 9.14
N TRP A 234 1.22 12.91 8.65
CA TRP A 234 1.79 11.61 9.06
C TRP A 234 2.32 11.61 10.52
N PRO A 235 3.13 12.59 10.96
CA PRO A 235 3.52 12.68 12.37
C PRO A 235 2.38 13.21 13.25
N ALA A 236 1.51 14.08 12.71
CA ALA A 236 0.43 14.71 13.45
C ALA A 236 -0.72 13.75 13.78
N CYS A 237 -0.99 12.74 12.94
CA CYS A 237 -2.00 11.71 13.24
C CYS A 237 -1.49 10.69 14.28
N TRP A 238 -0.18 10.53 14.41
CA TRP A 238 0.44 9.75 15.49
C TRP A 238 0.54 10.55 16.80
N ALA A 239 0.82 11.85 16.72
CA ALA A 239 0.93 12.74 17.88
C ALA A 239 -0.42 13.17 18.47
N SER A 240 -1.54 12.98 17.76
CA SER A 240 -2.88 13.39 18.21
C SER A 240 -3.72 12.29 18.85
N THR A 241 -3.16 11.11 19.14
CA THR A 241 -3.82 10.19 20.08
C THR A 241 -3.98 10.88 21.44
N PRO A 242 -5.19 10.98 22.03
CA PRO A 242 -5.47 11.71 23.28
C PRO A 242 -4.81 11.17 24.56
N TRP A 243 -3.78 10.33 24.44
CA TRP A 243 -3.19 9.57 25.55
C TRP A 243 -2.06 10.30 26.29
N SER A 244 -1.76 11.55 25.96
CA SER A 244 -0.70 12.33 26.61
C SER A 244 -1.20 13.35 27.65
N ASP A 245 -2.51 13.54 27.83
CA ASP A 245 -3.04 14.63 28.67
C ASP A 245 -3.98 14.16 29.81
N SER A 246 -3.50 13.22 30.65
CA SER A 246 -4.23 12.81 31.86
C SER A 246 -3.49 13.00 33.19
N SER A 247 -2.31 13.65 33.20
CA SER A 247 -1.49 13.77 34.42
C SER A 247 -1.47 15.14 35.11
N SER A 248 -2.42 16.06 34.88
CA SER A 248 -2.42 17.36 35.58
C SER A 248 -3.78 17.91 36.05
N ARG A 249 -4.68 17.05 36.53
CA ARG A 249 -5.78 17.50 37.41
C ARG A 249 -5.81 16.76 38.73
N ARG A 250 -4.94 17.21 39.63
CA ARG A 250 -5.15 17.27 41.08
C ARG A 250 -4.67 18.65 41.53
N ILE A 251 -5.61 19.57 41.75
CA ILE A 251 -6.06 20.14 43.04
C ILE A 251 -7.48 20.64 42.77
#